data_AF-A0A7S0W2E4-F1
#
_entry.id   AF-A0A7S0W2E4-F1
#
_cell.length_a   1.000
_cell.length_b   1.000
_cell.length_c   1.000
_cell.angle_alpha   90.00
_cell.angle_beta   90.00
_cell.angle_gamma   90.00
#
_symmetry.space_group_name_H-M   'P 1'
#
loop_
_entity.id
_entity.type
_entity.pdbx_description
1 polymer ?
#
loop_
_entity_poly.entity_id
_entity_poly.type
_entity_poly.pdbx_seq_one_letter_code
_entity_poly.pdbx_strand_id
1 'polypeptide(L)'
;PEPAGGGEQWGGGDWVDYSNVVRILDDFVCRNHCCLVFELLPFTLYDLLKYSRFKGVSLNLVRKFAQNLVRTLDCLRDPRVDVIHCDLKPENVMLVKYNEHRVKIIDFGSSCSSSKQPFTYIQSRFYRAPEVLLCLPYGHAIDMWSLGCILVEMHVGQPLFNGKNELQQMIKICDVLGLPPAHMIAGAGPKSKVRSIFHEEPGVGSGGAKYRVLVDDRHLDMLPSKHFGRLIRKPMPSQHTAEEARMYDHFEDLLIRMLNFDPKLRITPAEALQHPFFGRRGQVSP
;
A
#
# COMPACT_ATOMS: atom_id res chain seq x y z
N PRO A 1 45.71 -18.08 8.67
CA PRO A 1 44.54 -18.74 8.07
C PRO A 1 43.38 -17.75 7.96
N GLU A 2 43.32 -17.03 6.83
CA GLU A 2 42.16 -16.22 6.47
C GLU A 2 41.02 -17.12 5.99
N PRO A 3 39.75 -16.85 6.32
CA PRO A 3 38.65 -17.42 5.58
C PRO A 3 38.35 -16.52 4.37
N ALA A 4 38.55 -17.10 3.19
CA ALA A 4 37.97 -16.64 1.94
C ALA A 4 36.44 -16.77 2.03
N GLY A 5 35.73 -15.67 1.80
CA GLY A 5 34.28 -15.65 1.65
C GLY A 5 33.89 -14.47 0.77
N GLY A 6 33.71 -14.73 -0.52
CA GLY A 6 33.36 -13.74 -1.53
C GLY A 6 32.06 -13.02 -1.19
N GLY A 7 32.18 -11.77 -0.72
CA GLY A 7 31.10 -10.80 -0.78
C GLY A 7 31.05 -10.24 -2.19
N GLU A 8 29.92 -10.44 -2.87
CA GLU A 8 29.59 -9.64 -4.05
C GLU A 8 29.65 -8.16 -3.65
N GLN A 9 30.65 -7.46 -4.16
CA GLN A 9 30.74 -6.00 -4.08
C GLN A 9 29.58 -5.42 -4.89
N TRP A 10 28.55 -4.97 -4.20
CA TRP A 10 27.53 -4.09 -4.77
C TRP A 10 28.25 -2.85 -5.33
N GLY A 11 28.30 -2.74 -6.65
CA GLY A 11 29.06 -1.69 -7.33
C GLY A 11 28.57 -0.29 -6.95
N GLY A 12 29.40 0.45 -6.21
CA GLY A 12 29.63 1.91 -6.30
C GLY A 12 28.45 2.90 -6.21
N GLY A 13 27.22 2.47 -5.98
CA GLY A 13 26.07 3.33 -5.70
C GLY A 13 25.71 3.23 -4.22
N ASP A 14 25.48 4.37 -3.56
CA ASP A 14 25.02 4.39 -2.17
C ASP A 14 23.70 3.58 -2.06
N TRP A 15 23.69 2.59 -1.17
CA TRP A 15 22.54 1.72 -0.88
C TRP A 15 21.29 2.54 -0.54
N VAL A 16 21.47 3.74 0.04
CA VAL A 16 20.40 4.68 0.35
C VAL A 16 19.72 5.22 -0.92
N ASP A 17 20.49 5.50 -1.97
CA ASP A 17 19.95 5.96 -3.25
C ASP A 17 19.31 4.82 -4.06
N TYR A 18 19.74 3.58 -3.85
CA TYR A 18 19.08 2.40 -4.42
C TYR A 18 17.74 2.09 -3.73
N SER A 19 17.72 2.14 -2.40
CA SER A 19 16.54 1.83 -1.57
C SER A 19 15.47 2.91 -1.62
N ASN A 20 15.75 4.10 -2.16
CA ASN A 20 14.83 5.24 -2.20
C ASN A 20 14.30 5.59 -0.79
N VAL A 21 15.20 5.64 0.19
CA VAL A 21 14.91 6.08 1.56
C VAL A 21 15.61 7.42 1.80
N VAL A 22 14.99 8.32 2.56
CA VAL A 22 15.59 9.60 2.94
C VAL A 22 16.90 9.39 3.71
N ARG A 23 17.94 10.14 3.34
CA ARG A 23 19.25 10.11 3.99
C ARG A 23 19.24 10.98 5.24
N ILE A 24 19.63 10.40 6.37
CA ILE A 24 20.01 11.12 7.58
C ILE A 24 21.43 11.66 7.36
N LEU A 25 21.62 12.95 7.60
CA LEU A 25 22.90 13.65 7.48
C LEU A 25 23.57 13.86 8.84
N ASP A 26 22.78 14.06 9.89
CA ASP A 26 23.28 14.31 11.25
C ASP A 26 22.18 14.00 12.28
N ASP A 27 22.58 13.71 13.51
CA ASP A 27 21.70 13.57 14.67
C ASP A 27 22.34 14.20 15.91
N PHE A 28 21.56 14.97 16.66
CA PHE A 28 22.04 15.60 17.89
C PHE A 28 20.90 15.90 18.85
N VAL A 29 21.25 16.18 20.11
CA VAL A 29 20.31 16.64 21.13
C VAL A 29 20.52 18.12 21.37
N CYS A 30 19.46 18.92 21.21
CA CYS A 30 19.47 20.35 21.52
C CYS A 30 18.31 20.68 22.45
N ARG A 31 18.61 21.22 23.63
CA ARG A 31 17.60 21.63 24.64
C ARG A 31 16.58 20.52 24.95
N ASN A 32 17.06 19.30 25.17
CA ASN A 32 16.25 18.10 25.43
C ASN A 32 15.32 17.66 24.28
N HIS A 33 15.53 18.15 23.06
CA HIS A 33 14.88 17.63 21.86
C HIS A 33 15.89 16.83 21.03
N CYS A 34 15.48 15.64 20.60
CA CYS A 34 16.20 14.89 19.57
C CYS A 34 15.98 15.57 18.22
N CYS A 35 17.07 15.94 17.56
CA CYS A 35 17.07 16.60 16.26
C CYS A 35 17.71 15.67 15.23
N LEU A 36 16.99 15.43 14.13
CA LEU A 36 17.48 14.67 13.00
C LEU A 36 17.59 15.62 11.80
N VAL A 37 18.75 15.64 11.16
CA VAL A 37 19.00 16.42 9.94
C VAL A 37 18.94 15.48 8.75
N PHE A 38 18.17 15.84 7.73
CA PHE A 38 17.97 15.02 6.53
C PHE A 38 18.37 15.77 5.27
N GLU A 39 18.57 15.03 4.16
CA GLU A 39 18.60 15.65 2.83
C GLU A 39 17.30 16.42 2.55
N LEU A 40 17.41 17.58 1.90
CA LEU A 40 16.24 18.40 1.56
C LEU A 40 15.54 17.83 0.32
N LEU A 41 14.27 17.46 0.48
CA LEU A 41 13.40 17.01 -0.60
C LEU A 41 12.29 18.06 -0.85
N PRO A 42 11.97 18.40 -2.11
CA PRO A 42 11.12 19.55 -2.44
C PRO A 42 9.63 19.40 -2.10
N PHE A 43 9.01 18.24 -2.39
CA PHE A 43 7.56 18.06 -2.30
C PHE A 43 7.13 16.64 -2.00
N THR A 44 6.02 16.50 -1.28
CA THR A 44 5.34 15.22 -1.08
C THR A 44 4.48 14.85 -2.28
N LEU A 45 4.08 13.58 -2.40
CA LEU A 45 3.08 13.16 -3.38
C LEU A 45 1.71 13.79 -3.10
N TYR A 46 1.41 14.13 -1.84
CA TYR A 46 0.20 14.88 -1.51
C TYR A 46 0.23 16.31 -2.06
N ASP A 47 1.39 16.97 -2.05
CA ASP A 47 1.53 18.28 -2.69
C ASP A 47 1.37 18.18 -4.20
N LEU A 48 1.89 17.10 -4.82
CA LEU A 48 1.65 16.84 -6.24
C LEU A 48 0.15 16.66 -6.57
N LEU A 49 -0.61 16.01 -5.69
CA LEU A 49 -2.07 15.92 -5.80
C LEU A 49 -2.73 17.30 -5.75
N LYS A 50 -2.34 18.17 -4.79
CA LYS A 50 -2.82 19.56 -4.72
C LYS A 50 -2.50 20.35 -5.98
N TYR A 51 -1.27 20.24 -6.49
CA TYR A 51 -0.86 20.89 -7.75
C TYR A 51 -1.68 20.42 -8.94
N SER A 52 -2.03 19.13 -8.99
CA SER A 52 -2.96 18.58 -10.00
C SER A 52 -4.42 19.00 -9.82
N ARG A 53 -4.73 19.82 -8.80
CA ARG A 53 -6.09 20.15 -8.34
C ARG A 53 -6.93 18.91 -8.07
N PHE A 54 -6.30 17.88 -7.48
CA PHE A 54 -6.92 16.60 -7.17
C PHE A 54 -7.55 15.89 -8.38
N LYS A 55 -6.99 16.11 -9.59
CA LYS A 55 -7.35 15.35 -10.80
C LYS A 55 -6.47 14.12 -10.99
N GLY A 56 -5.52 13.91 -10.09
CA GLY A 56 -4.51 12.85 -10.15
C GLY A 56 -3.54 13.00 -11.31
N VAL A 57 -2.58 12.09 -11.41
CA VAL A 57 -1.53 12.08 -12.43
C VAL A 57 -1.75 10.99 -13.48
N SER A 58 -0.95 11.00 -14.55
CA SER A 58 -1.05 10.00 -15.61
C SER A 58 -0.68 8.60 -15.10
N LEU A 59 -1.30 7.56 -15.66
CA LEU A 59 -1.01 6.17 -15.30
C LEU A 59 0.47 5.80 -15.54
N ASN A 60 1.09 6.43 -16.55
CA ASN A 60 2.53 6.35 -16.80
C ASN A 60 3.38 6.84 -15.61
N LEU A 61 3.00 7.95 -14.98
CA LEU A 61 3.71 8.48 -13.82
C LEU A 61 3.44 7.62 -12.58
N VAL A 62 2.20 7.16 -12.40
CA VAL A 62 1.84 6.22 -11.32
C VAL A 62 2.67 4.94 -11.39
N ARG A 63 2.86 4.37 -12.59
CA ARG A 63 3.73 3.19 -12.77
C ARG A 63 5.16 3.46 -12.32
N LYS A 64 5.70 4.64 -12.63
CA LYS A 64 7.07 5.02 -12.24
C LYS A 64 7.19 5.16 -10.72
N PHE A 65 6.23 5.80 -10.07
CA PHE A 65 6.17 5.87 -8.60
C PHE A 65 6.05 4.48 -7.98
N ALA A 66 5.12 3.65 -8.46
CA ALA A 66 4.94 2.28 -8.02
C ALA A 66 6.25 1.48 -8.12
N GLN A 67 6.98 1.59 -9.24
CA GLN A 67 8.23 0.86 -9.41
C GLN A 67 9.33 1.30 -8.41
N ASN A 68 9.36 2.58 -8.03
CA ASN A 68 10.32 3.09 -7.03
C ASN A 68 9.93 2.59 -5.63
N LEU A 69 8.65 2.70 -5.28
CA LEU A 69 8.13 2.33 -3.96
C LEU A 69 8.17 0.83 -3.73
N VAL A 70 7.80 0.00 -4.71
CA VAL A 70 7.89 -1.46 -4.59
C VAL A 70 9.36 -1.88 -4.36
N ARG A 71 10.34 -1.26 -5.03
CA ARG A 71 11.76 -1.53 -4.75
C ARG A 71 12.16 -1.18 -3.32
N THR A 72 11.67 -0.06 -2.79
CA THR A 72 11.90 0.30 -1.39
C THR A 72 11.34 -0.74 -0.45
N LEU A 73 10.08 -1.16 -0.66
CA LEU A 73 9.44 -2.17 0.19
C LEU A 73 10.15 -3.53 0.12
N ASP A 74 10.73 -3.86 -1.04
CA ASP A 74 11.56 -5.06 -1.19
C ASP A 74 12.84 -4.96 -0.34
N CYS A 75 13.49 -3.80 -0.33
CA CYS A 75 14.66 -3.54 0.51
C CYS A 75 14.31 -3.58 2.01
N LEU A 76 13.21 -2.95 2.42
CA LEU A 76 12.78 -2.89 3.83
C LEU A 76 12.41 -4.27 4.38
N ARG A 77 11.90 -5.16 3.53
CA ARG A 77 11.53 -6.54 3.88
C ARG A 77 12.73 -7.48 3.99
N ASP A 78 13.90 -7.12 3.45
CA ASP A 78 15.10 -7.97 3.54
C ASP A 78 15.32 -8.39 5.00
N PRO A 79 15.54 -9.68 5.32
CA PRO A 79 15.67 -10.15 6.70
C PRO A 79 16.77 -9.47 7.52
N ARG A 80 17.76 -8.84 6.86
CA ARG A 80 18.82 -8.05 7.51
C ARG A 80 18.36 -6.65 7.89
N VAL A 81 17.31 -6.14 7.25
CA VAL A 81 16.70 -4.83 7.48
C VAL A 81 15.47 -4.98 8.39
N ASP A 82 14.52 -5.84 8.02
CA ASP A 82 13.29 -6.16 8.78
C ASP A 82 12.56 -4.92 9.30
N VAL A 83 12.14 -4.04 8.39
CA VAL A 83 11.41 -2.82 8.71
C VAL A 83 10.02 -2.83 8.08
N ILE A 84 9.01 -2.66 8.92
CA ILE A 84 7.65 -2.31 8.53
C ILE A 84 7.50 -0.81 8.75
N HIS A 85 7.15 -0.06 7.72
CA HIS A 85 7.05 1.41 7.78
C HIS A 85 5.88 1.86 8.67
N CYS A 86 4.76 1.15 8.61
CA CYS A 86 3.57 1.36 9.44
C CYS A 86 2.82 2.69 9.25
N ASP A 87 3.31 3.63 8.43
CA ASP A 87 2.56 4.86 8.09
C ASP A 87 2.80 5.36 6.65
N LEU A 88 2.74 4.47 5.66
CA LEU A 88 2.83 4.88 4.26
C LEU A 88 1.57 5.63 3.82
N LYS A 89 1.78 6.83 3.28
CA LYS A 89 0.77 7.74 2.75
C LYS A 89 1.42 8.74 1.78
N PRO A 90 0.67 9.45 0.93
CA PRO A 90 1.22 10.42 -0.01
C PRO A 90 2.08 11.52 0.64
N GLU A 91 1.80 11.89 1.89
CA GLU A 91 2.59 12.86 2.67
C GLU A 91 3.98 12.32 3.05
N ASN A 92 4.13 11.00 3.18
CA ASN A 92 5.38 10.35 3.58
C ASN A 92 6.19 9.79 2.39
N VAL A 93 5.85 10.24 1.17
CA VAL A 93 6.60 9.94 -0.05
C VAL A 93 6.93 11.26 -0.73
N MET A 94 8.21 11.54 -0.93
CA MET A 94 8.67 12.81 -1.48
C MET A 94 9.38 12.63 -2.82
N LEU A 95 9.21 13.58 -3.73
CA LEU A 95 10.00 13.66 -4.96
C LEU A 95 11.43 14.04 -4.62
N VAL A 96 12.40 13.46 -5.34
CA VAL A 96 13.81 13.88 -5.23
C VAL A 96 14.04 15.23 -5.92
N LYS A 97 13.39 15.46 -7.07
CA LYS A 97 13.46 16.73 -7.82
C LYS A 97 12.13 17.02 -8.51
N TYR A 98 11.88 18.30 -8.79
CA TYR A 98 10.67 18.82 -9.44
C TYR A 98 10.30 18.13 -10.77
N ASN A 99 11.30 17.82 -11.60
CA ASN A 99 11.09 17.29 -12.96
C ASN A 99 11.49 15.82 -13.11
N GLU A 100 11.66 15.11 -11.99
CA GLU A 100 11.98 13.70 -11.96
C GLU A 100 10.83 12.90 -11.36
N HIS A 101 10.83 11.59 -11.60
CA HIS A 101 9.85 10.66 -11.06
C HIS A 101 10.41 9.82 -9.91
N ARG A 102 11.69 10.03 -9.57
CA ARG A 102 12.32 9.35 -8.44
C ARG A 102 11.73 9.92 -7.16
N VAL A 103 11.29 9.02 -6.30
CA VAL A 103 10.71 9.34 -4.99
C VAL A 103 11.56 8.73 -3.89
N LYS A 104 11.48 9.27 -2.68
CA LYS A 104 12.02 8.66 -1.46
C LYS A 104 10.94 8.57 -0.39
N ILE A 105 10.94 7.48 0.39
CA ILE A 105 10.11 7.34 1.59
C ILE A 105 10.79 8.07 2.75
N ILE A 106 9.98 8.77 3.53
CA ILE A 106 10.36 9.52 4.74
C ILE A 106 9.54 9.04 5.94
N ASP A 107 9.87 9.55 7.13
CA ASP A 107 9.08 9.38 8.36
C ASP A 107 8.92 7.93 8.85
N PHE A 108 10.03 7.38 9.32
CA PHE A 108 10.10 6.06 9.97
C PHE A 108 9.73 6.10 11.46
N GLY A 109 9.13 7.18 11.97
CA GLY A 109 8.83 7.35 13.39
C GLY A 109 7.81 6.35 13.95
N SER A 110 6.98 5.76 13.07
CA SER A 110 6.03 4.70 13.42
C SER A 110 6.54 3.29 13.11
N SER A 111 7.73 3.16 12.53
CA SER A 111 8.24 1.89 12.01
C SER A 111 8.56 0.90 13.12
N CYS A 112 8.49 -0.39 12.79
CA CYS A 112 8.84 -1.46 13.70
C CYS A 112 9.36 -2.69 12.96
N SER A 113 10.00 -3.59 13.69
CA SER A 113 10.43 -4.89 13.16
C SER A 113 9.27 -5.89 13.14
N SER A 114 9.26 -6.81 12.17
CA SER A 114 8.24 -7.86 12.14
C SER A 114 8.27 -8.77 13.36
N SER A 115 9.43 -8.88 14.03
CA SER A 115 9.60 -9.63 15.28
C SER A 115 9.10 -8.89 16.53
N LYS A 116 8.95 -7.56 16.48
CA LYS A 116 8.57 -6.74 17.63
C LYS A 116 7.59 -5.64 17.23
N GLN A 117 6.31 -5.91 17.46
CA GLN A 117 5.18 -5.08 17.09
C GLN A 117 4.54 -4.44 18.34
N PRO A 118 4.97 -3.23 18.75
CA PRO A 118 4.54 -2.64 20.02
C PRO A 118 3.11 -2.12 20.03
N PHE A 119 2.51 -1.85 18.86
CA PHE A 119 1.23 -1.16 18.75
C PHE A 119 0.25 -1.92 17.87
N THR A 120 -1.03 -1.95 18.26
CA THR A 120 -2.12 -2.53 17.45
C THR A 120 -2.87 -1.48 16.63
N TYR A 121 -2.69 -0.20 16.94
CA TYR A 121 -3.30 0.91 16.22
C TYR A 121 -2.20 1.69 15.49
N ILE A 122 -2.02 1.36 14.21
CA ILE A 122 -0.98 1.91 13.34
C ILE A 122 -1.58 2.29 11.98
N GLN A 123 -0.78 2.89 11.11
CA GLN A 123 -1.16 3.43 9.79
C GLN A 123 -2.17 4.57 9.85
N SER A 124 -1.99 5.55 8.99
CA SER A 124 -3.01 6.55 8.69
C SER A 124 -4.25 5.87 8.10
N ARG A 125 -5.44 6.23 8.60
CA ARG A 125 -6.69 5.46 8.43
C ARG A 125 -7.02 5.09 6.99
N PHE A 126 -6.84 6.01 6.04
CA PHE A 126 -7.20 5.77 4.63
C PHE A 126 -6.34 4.69 3.95
N TYR A 127 -5.15 4.43 4.49
CA TYR A 127 -4.16 3.48 3.97
C TYR A 127 -4.00 2.27 4.90
N ARG A 128 -4.87 2.14 5.91
CA ARG A 128 -4.78 1.10 6.94
C ARG A 128 -5.29 -0.24 6.42
N ALA A 129 -4.49 -1.28 6.64
CA ALA A 129 -4.77 -2.64 6.19
C ALA A 129 -5.90 -3.30 7.00
N PRO A 130 -6.66 -4.24 6.40
CA PRO A 130 -7.79 -4.89 7.06
C PRO A 130 -7.36 -5.72 8.28
N GLU A 131 -6.19 -6.36 8.25
CA GLU A 131 -5.65 -7.08 9.41
C GLU A 131 -5.37 -6.16 10.61
N VAL A 132 -4.97 -4.90 10.38
CA VAL A 132 -4.80 -3.91 11.44
C VAL A 132 -6.16 -3.48 11.99
N LEU A 133 -7.15 -3.20 11.12
CA LEU A 133 -8.52 -2.87 11.54
C LEU A 133 -9.17 -4.01 12.33
N LEU A 134 -8.91 -5.25 11.94
CA LEU A 134 -9.38 -6.46 12.61
C LEU A 134 -8.54 -6.83 13.85
N CYS A 135 -7.50 -6.06 14.18
CA CYS A 135 -6.56 -6.34 15.27
C CYS A 135 -5.96 -7.76 15.22
N LEU A 136 -5.67 -8.24 14.01
CA LEU A 136 -4.93 -9.47 13.74
C LEU A 136 -3.42 -9.20 13.78
N PRO A 137 -2.57 -10.24 13.90
CA PRO A 137 -1.14 -10.10 13.68
C PRO A 137 -0.87 -9.50 12.29
N TYR A 138 0.06 -8.55 12.23
CA TYR A 138 0.41 -7.87 10.99
C TYR A 138 1.88 -8.12 10.62
N GLY A 139 2.33 -7.56 9.50
CA GLY A 139 3.70 -7.68 9.03
C GLY A 139 3.96 -6.73 7.86
N HIS A 140 5.05 -6.96 7.12
CA HIS A 140 5.41 -6.17 5.93
C HIS A 140 4.28 -6.00 4.90
N ALA A 141 3.33 -6.95 4.85
CA ALA A 141 2.20 -6.90 3.92
C ALA A 141 1.30 -5.66 4.10
N ILE A 142 1.28 -5.02 5.28
CA ILE A 142 0.45 -3.82 5.50
C ILE A 142 0.91 -2.64 4.63
N ASP A 143 2.21 -2.57 4.34
CA ASP A 143 2.79 -1.49 3.55
C ASP A 143 2.46 -1.68 2.06
N MET A 144 2.34 -2.93 1.60
CA MET A 144 1.82 -3.24 0.25
C MET A 144 0.35 -2.83 0.09
N TRP A 145 -0.46 -2.99 1.15
CA TRP A 145 -1.83 -2.49 1.16
C TRP A 145 -1.88 -0.96 1.07
N SER A 146 -1.09 -0.26 1.90
CA SER A 146 -0.99 1.20 1.86
C SER A 146 -0.55 1.69 0.49
N LEU A 147 0.43 1.03 -0.13
CA LEU A 147 0.89 1.34 -1.48
C LEU A 147 -0.24 1.19 -2.50
N GLY A 148 -1.01 0.11 -2.49
CA GLY A 148 -2.17 -0.06 -3.37
C GLY A 148 -3.16 1.11 -3.27
N CYS A 149 -3.45 1.56 -2.05
CA CYS A 149 -4.30 2.73 -1.79
C CYS A 149 -3.69 4.02 -2.35
N ILE A 150 -2.39 4.27 -2.12
CA ILE A 150 -1.66 5.43 -2.64
C ILE A 150 -1.69 5.46 -4.17
N LEU A 151 -1.47 4.32 -4.84
CA LEU A 151 -1.42 4.28 -6.30
C LEU A 151 -2.76 4.66 -6.94
N VAL A 152 -3.88 4.20 -6.36
CA VAL A 152 -5.22 4.62 -6.80
C VAL A 152 -5.41 6.11 -6.57
N GLU A 153 -5.08 6.62 -5.38
CA GLU A 153 -5.24 8.03 -5.05
C GLU A 153 -4.39 8.93 -5.96
N MET A 154 -3.14 8.55 -6.23
CA MET A 154 -2.28 9.27 -7.16
C MET A 154 -2.86 9.30 -8.57
N HIS A 155 -3.52 8.23 -9.01
CA HIS A 155 -4.11 8.19 -10.33
C HIS A 155 -5.42 8.97 -10.42
N VAL A 156 -6.37 8.68 -9.52
CA VAL A 156 -7.75 9.19 -9.53
C VAL A 156 -7.82 10.61 -8.96
N GLY A 157 -6.96 10.94 -8.02
CA GLY A 157 -6.90 12.24 -7.33
C GLY A 157 -7.62 12.29 -5.98
N GLN A 158 -8.23 11.17 -5.55
CA GLN A 158 -9.00 11.07 -4.30
C GLN A 158 -8.67 9.76 -3.58
N PRO A 159 -8.69 9.72 -2.24
CA PRO A 159 -8.42 8.49 -1.49
C PRO A 159 -9.41 7.38 -1.84
N LEU A 160 -8.90 6.16 -2.05
CA LEU A 160 -9.73 4.99 -2.38
C LEU A 160 -10.72 4.66 -1.24
N PHE A 161 -10.25 4.72 0.00
CA PHE A 161 -11.04 4.42 1.19
C PHE A 161 -10.98 5.59 2.18
N ASN A 162 -11.96 6.49 2.11
CA ASN A 162 -12.02 7.70 2.93
C ASN A 162 -12.98 7.59 4.14
N GLY A 163 -12.81 6.59 4.99
CA GLY A 163 -13.66 6.37 6.16
C GLY A 163 -13.43 7.40 7.28
N LYS A 164 -14.50 7.90 7.92
CA LYS A 164 -14.36 8.89 9.02
C LYS A 164 -13.87 8.26 10.33
N ASN A 165 -14.09 6.96 10.51
CA ASN A 165 -13.66 6.15 11.65
C ASN A 165 -13.36 4.71 11.20
N GLU A 166 -12.94 3.84 12.12
CA GLU A 166 -12.53 2.46 11.80
C GLU A 166 -13.69 1.63 11.20
N LEU A 167 -14.91 1.81 11.70
CA LEU A 167 -16.09 1.11 11.19
C LEU A 167 -16.38 1.53 9.74
N GLN A 168 -16.46 2.84 9.50
CA GLN A 168 -16.68 3.38 8.14
C GLN A 168 -15.53 3.05 7.19
N GLN A 169 -14.30 2.93 7.69
CA GLN A 169 -13.16 2.48 6.89
C GLN A 169 -13.37 1.05 6.41
N MET A 170 -13.74 0.12 7.32
CA MET A 170 -14.01 -1.26 6.95
C MET A 170 -15.22 -1.39 6.01
N ILE A 171 -16.29 -0.61 6.22
CA ILE A 171 -17.46 -0.60 5.33
C ILE A 171 -17.04 -0.19 3.90
N LYS A 172 -16.28 0.90 3.75
CA LYS A 172 -15.78 1.35 2.44
C LYS A 172 -14.88 0.32 1.76
N ILE A 173 -14.06 -0.39 2.54
CA ILE A 173 -13.26 -1.51 2.01
C ILE A 173 -14.19 -2.61 1.48
N CYS A 174 -15.22 -2.98 2.26
CA CYS A 174 -16.19 -4.00 1.87
C CYS A 174 -17.03 -3.61 0.65
N ASP A 175 -17.41 -2.33 0.51
CA ASP A 175 -18.16 -1.82 -0.63
C ASP A 175 -17.42 -2.03 -1.96
N VAL A 176 -16.08 -2.01 -1.92
CA VAL A 176 -15.24 -2.14 -3.11
C VAL A 176 -14.79 -3.59 -3.32
N LEU A 177 -14.33 -4.26 -2.26
CA LEU A 177 -13.64 -5.55 -2.35
C LEU A 177 -14.50 -6.74 -1.90
N GLY A 178 -15.71 -6.50 -1.40
CA GLY A 178 -16.54 -7.52 -0.75
C GLY A 178 -16.05 -7.83 0.66
N LEU A 179 -16.52 -8.93 1.23
CA LEU A 179 -16.20 -9.30 2.63
C LEU A 179 -14.77 -9.83 2.78
N PRO A 180 -14.10 -9.55 3.93
CA PRO A 180 -12.92 -10.32 4.31
C PRO A 180 -13.24 -11.82 4.39
N PRO A 181 -12.25 -12.70 4.16
CA PRO A 181 -12.42 -14.13 4.36
C PRO A 181 -12.98 -14.45 5.76
N ALA A 182 -13.88 -15.42 5.84
CA ALA A 182 -14.57 -15.79 7.09
C ALA A 182 -13.59 -16.07 8.24
N HIS A 183 -12.44 -16.68 7.97
CA HIS A 183 -11.42 -16.96 8.98
C HIS A 183 -10.80 -15.69 9.59
N MET A 184 -10.66 -14.60 8.83
CA MET A 184 -10.16 -13.32 9.34
C MET A 184 -11.20 -12.62 10.20
N ILE A 185 -12.48 -12.70 9.83
CA ILE A 185 -13.59 -12.15 10.61
C ILE A 185 -13.72 -12.92 11.93
N ALA A 186 -13.75 -14.25 11.87
CA ALA A 186 -13.84 -15.12 13.04
C ALA A 186 -12.63 -14.98 13.97
N GLY A 187 -11.43 -14.81 13.39
CA GLY A 187 -10.18 -14.64 14.13
C GLY A 187 -9.89 -13.22 14.62
N ALA A 188 -10.78 -12.24 14.39
CA ALA A 188 -10.54 -10.84 14.74
C ALA A 188 -10.13 -10.70 16.22
N GLY A 189 -9.11 -9.87 16.47
CA GLY A 189 -8.58 -9.68 17.81
C GLY A 189 -9.58 -9.03 18.77
N PRO A 190 -9.43 -9.22 20.09
CA PRO A 190 -10.40 -8.76 21.09
C PRO A 190 -10.58 -7.22 21.14
N LYS A 191 -9.62 -6.45 20.60
CA LYS A 191 -9.69 -4.99 20.52
C LYS A 191 -10.31 -4.49 19.20
N SER A 192 -10.68 -5.39 18.30
CA SER A 192 -11.25 -5.06 16.99
C SER A 192 -12.62 -4.43 17.15
N LYS A 193 -12.73 -3.13 16.87
CA LYS A 193 -14.03 -2.45 16.83
C LYS A 193 -14.83 -2.86 15.60
N VAL A 194 -14.16 -3.13 14.48
CA VAL A 194 -14.83 -3.45 13.21
C VAL A 194 -15.46 -4.83 13.23
N ARG A 195 -15.06 -5.74 14.14
CA ARG A 195 -15.69 -7.06 14.25
C ARG A 195 -17.19 -6.98 14.49
N SER A 196 -17.67 -5.94 15.18
CA SER A 196 -19.09 -5.80 15.55
C SER A 196 -20.01 -5.56 14.36
N ILE A 197 -19.49 -5.14 13.20
CA ILE A 197 -20.32 -4.94 12.01
C ILE A 197 -20.60 -6.25 11.26
N PHE A 198 -19.85 -7.32 11.55
CA PHE A 198 -19.99 -8.60 10.84
C PHE A 198 -20.90 -9.55 11.63
N HIS A 199 -22.03 -9.89 11.03
CA HIS A 199 -23.02 -10.78 11.61
C HIS A 199 -23.04 -12.09 10.86
N GLU A 200 -22.90 -13.19 11.59
CA GLU A 200 -22.94 -14.53 11.02
C GLU A 200 -24.39 -14.89 10.68
N GLU A 201 -24.63 -15.35 9.46
CA GLU A 201 -25.93 -15.90 9.07
C GLU A 201 -26.04 -17.35 9.58
N PRO A 202 -27.19 -17.76 10.12
CA PRO A 202 -27.46 -19.17 10.41
C PRO A 202 -27.32 -19.99 9.12
N GLY A 203 -26.35 -20.90 9.09
CA GLY A 203 -26.04 -21.68 7.90
C GLY A 203 -27.17 -22.64 7.51
N VAL A 204 -27.56 -22.60 6.23
CA VAL A 204 -28.32 -23.69 5.59
C VAL A 204 -27.29 -24.64 4.95
N GLY A 205 -26.73 -25.55 5.74
CA GLY A 205 -25.87 -26.65 5.26
C GLY A 205 -24.37 -26.54 5.57
N SER A 206 -23.61 -27.53 5.09
CA SER A 206 -22.19 -27.82 5.38
C SER A 206 -21.16 -26.88 4.72
N GLY A 207 -21.59 -25.72 4.23
CA GLY A 207 -20.70 -24.63 3.80
C GLY A 207 -20.39 -23.75 5.01
N GLY A 208 -19.12 -23.38 5.21
CA GLY A 208 -18.66 -22.63 6.39
C GLY A 208 -19.40 -21.29 6.65
N ALA A 209 -19.06 -20.66 7.78
CA ALA A 209 -19.69 -19.43 8.26
C ALA A 209 -19.82 -18.35 7.17
N LYS A 210 -21.05 -17.87 6.96
CA LYS A 210 -21.36 -16.77 6.03
C LYS A 210 -21.66 -15.51 6.83
N TYR A 211 -21.08 -14.37 6.43
CA TYR A 211 -21.24 -13.10 7.13
C TYR A 211 -22.03 -12.08 6.30
N ARG A 212 -22.70 -11.15 6.97
CA ARG A 212 -23.24 -9.89 6.42
C ARG A 212 -22.71 -8.69 7.20
N VAL A 213 -22.73 -7.51 6.57
CA VAL A 213 -22.32 -6.25 7.23
C VAL A 213 -23.57 -5.52 7.71
N LEU A 214 -23.61 -5.13 8.98
CA LEU A 214 -24.64 -4.29 9.56
C LEU A 214 -24.25 -2.81 9.37
N VAL A 215 -25.06 -2.06 8.60
CA VAL A 215 -24.92 -0.62 8.39
C VAL A 215 -26.28 0.04 8.59
N ASP A 216 -26.36 1.00 9.52
CA ASP A 216 -27.60 1.74 9.85
C ASP A 216 -28.81 0.80 10.03
N ASP A 217 -28.67 -0.20 10.90
CA ASP A 217 -29.67 -1.23 11.23
C ASP A 217 -30.13 -2.11 10.05
N ARG A 218 -29.38 -2.10 8.94
CA ARG A 218 -29.65 -2.96 7.78
C ARG A 218 -28.48 -3.92 7.53
N HIS A 219 -28.83 -5.18 7.30
CA HIS A 219 -27.87 -6.18 6.83
C HIS A 219 -27.66 -6.03 5.33
N LEU A 220 -26.43 -5.74 4.93
CA LEU A 220 -26.02 -5.61 3.54
C LEU A 220 -25.19 -6.82 3.11
N ASP A 221 -25.53 -7.35 1.93
CA ASP A 221 -24.69 -8.29 1.20
C ASP A 221 -23.59 -7.49 0.47
N MET A 222 -22.38 -7.51 1.03
CA MET A 222 -21.23 -6.83 0.43
C MET A 222 -20.55 -7.76 -0.57
N LEU A 223 -20.82 -7.53 -1.86
CA LEU A 223 -20.14 -8.21 -2.96
C LEU A 223 -19.01 -7.33 -3.50
N PRO A 224 -17.91 -7.94 -3.99
CA PRO A 224 -16.87 -7.18 -4.69
C PRO A 224 -17.51 -6.35 -5.79
N SER A 225 -17.17 -5.06 -5.82
CA SER A 225 -17.71 -4.14 -6.80
C SER A 225 -17.33 -4.63 -8.20
N LYS A 226 -18.32 -4.94 -9.03
CA LYS A 226 -18.13 -5.20 -10.47
C LYS A 226 -17.58 -3.98 -11.22
N HIS A 227 -17.32 -2.88 -10.51
CA HIS A 227 -16.92 -1.59 -11.03
C HIS A 227 -15.56 -1.13 -10.50
N PHE A 228 -14.75 -1.98 -9.87
CA PHE A 228 -13.39 -1.59 -9.46
C PHE A 228 -12.58 -0.99 -10.61
N GLY A 229 -12.56 -1.65 -11.78
CA GLY A 229 -11.98 -1.09 -13.00
C GLY A 229 -12.58 0.25 -13.45
N ARG A 230 -13.86 0.54 -13.17
CA ARG A 230 -14.46 1.85 -13.46
C ARG A 230 -14.04 2.92 -12.46
N LEU A 231 -13.77 2.56 -11.21
CA LEU A 231 -13.31 3.49 -10.17
C LEU A 231 -11.92 4.04 -10.49
N ILE A 232 -11.06 3.22 -11.08
CA ILE A 232 -9.67 3.57 -11.37
C ILE A 232 -9.46 4.13 -12.80
N ARG A 233 -10.46 4.05 -13.68
CA ARG A 233 -10.36 4.60 -15.05
C ARG A 233 -10.85 6.04 -15.08
N LYS A 234 -10.07 6.96 -15.67
CA LYS A 234 -10.51 8.34 -15.89
C LYS A 234 -11.60 8.41 -16.98
N PRO A 235 -12.54 9.37 -16.94
CA PRO A 235 -13.50 9.60 -18.02
C PRO A 235 -12.76 9.98 -19.30
N MET A 236 -12.97 9.21 -20.37
CA MET A 236 -12.08 9.17 -21.54
C MET A 236 -12.58 10.10 -22.67
N PRO A 237 -11.70 10.82 -23.38
CA PRO A 237 -11.94 11.28 -24.75
C PRO A 237 -12.01 10.09 -25.72
N SER A 238 -12.67 10.25 -26.86
CA SER A 238 -13.04 9.22 -27.84
C SER A 238 -11.90 8.47 -28.57
N GLN A 239 -10.65 8.52 -28.10
CA GLN A 239 -9.48 7.93 -28.76
C GLN A 239 -8.51 7.33 -27.74
N HIS A 240 -8.70 6.07 -27.37
CA HIS A 240 -7.68 5.31 -26.65
C HIS A 240 -7.06 4.26 -27.55
N THR A 241 -5.73 4.13 -27.47
CA THR A 241 -5.01 3.05 -28.12
C THR A 241 -5.22 1.75 -27.33
N ALA A 242 -5.19 0.61 -28.02
CA ALA A 242 -5.28 -0.71 -27.36
C ALA A 242 -4.17 -0.93 -26.29
N GLU A 243 -3.07 -0.19 -26.37
CA GLU A 243 -1.99 -0.23 -25.39
C GLU A 243 -2.39 0.38 -24.05
N GLU A 244 -3.12 1.51 -24.05
CA GLU A 244 -3.54 2.14 -22.81
C GLU A 244 -4.60 1.32 -22.09
N ALA A 245 -5.52 0.69 -22.84
CA ALA A 245 -6.48 -0.25 -22.27
C ALA A 245 -5.77 -1.41 -21.54
N ARG A 246 -4.78 -2.05 -22.19
CA ARG A 246 -3.96 -3.10 -21.57
C ARG A 246 -3.21 -2.63 -20.32
N MET A 247 -2.75 -1.38 -20.32
CA MET A 247 -2.06 -0.81 -19.17
C MET A 247 -3.00 -0.65 -17.96
N TYR A 248 -4.26 -0.26 -18.19
CA TYR A 248 -5.28 -0.25 -17.15
C TYR A 248 -5.59 -1.67 -16.66
N ASP A 249 -5.67 -2.65 -17.55
CA ASP A 249 -5.92 -4.05 -17.15
C ASP A 249 -4.79 -4.58 -16.26
N HIS A 250 -3.53 -4.29 -16.61
CA HIS A 250 -2.38 -4.64 -15.76
C HIS A 250 -2.35 -3.85 -14.45
N PHE A 251 -2.80 -2.60 -14.45
CA PHE A 251 -2.89 -1.80 -13.23
C PHE A 251 -3.95 -2.35 -12.28
N GLU A 252 -5.12 -2.69 -12.82
CA GLU A 252 -6.23 -3.30 -12.08
C GLU A 252 -5.81 -4.62 -11.44
N ASP A 253 -5.17 -5.53 -12.19
CA ASP A 253 -4.65 -6.80 -11.66
C ASP A 253 -3.63 -6.57 -10.53
N LEU A 254 -2.67 -5.65 -10.72
CA LEU A 254 -1.69 -5.33 -9.67
C LEU A 254 -2.39 -4.85 -8.39
N LEU A 255 -3.37 -3.94 -8.51
CA LEU A 255 -4.10 -3.40 -7.37
C LEU A 255 -4.93 -4.46 -6.65
N ILE A 256 -5.61 -5.36 -7.38
CA ILE A 256 -6.37 -6.47 -6.78
C ILE A 256 -5.45 -7.35 -5.94
N ARG A 257 -4.23 -7.62 -6.43
CA ARG A 257 -3.24 -8.41 -5.68
C ARG A 257 -2.62 -7.68 -4.50
N MET A 258 -2.42 -6.35 -4.61
CA MET A 258 -1.98 -5.49 -3.49
C MET A 258 -3.04 -5.33 -2.41
N LEU A 259 -4.32 -5.33 -2.79
CA LEU A 259 -5.47 -5.13 -1.91
C LEU A 259 -6.16 -6.46 -1.53
N ASN A 260 -5.44 -7.58 -1.62
CA ASN A 260 -5.95 -8.84 -1.10
C ASN A 260 -6.13 -8.75 0.43
N PHE A 261 -7.29 -9.17 0.93
CA PHE A 261 -7.59 -9.19 2.35
C PHE A 261 -6.59 -10.04 3.14
N ASP A 262 -6.31 -11.26 2.66
CA ASP A 262 -5.39 -12.16 3.35
C ASP A 262 -3.95 -11.69 3.13
N PRO A 263 -3.24 -11.24 4.17
CA PRO A 263 -1.87 -10.77 4.03
C PRO A 263 -0.88 -11.84 3.53
N LYS A 264 -1.22 -13.13 3.65
CA LYS A 264 -0.41 -14.23 3.12
C LYS A 264 -0.57 -14.43 1.61
N LEU A 265 -1.71 -14.02 1.06
CA LEU A 265 -2.02 -14.08 -0.38
C LEU A 265 -1.81 -12.74 -1.09
N ARG A 266 -1.56 -11.68 -0.32
CA ARG A 266 -1.23 -10.35 -0.83
C ARG A 266 0.14 -10.39 -1.51
N ILE A 267 0.21 -9.80 -2.71
CA ILE A 267 1.45 -9.80 -3.50
C ILE A 267 2.59 -9.17 -2.72
N THR A 268 3.73 -9.82 -2.75
CA THR A 268 4.95 -9.33 -2.12
C THR A 268 5.67 -8.31 -3.02
N PRO A 269 6.59 -7.48 -2.48
CA PRO A 269 7.36 -6.57 -3.31
C PRO A 269 8.14 -7.26 -4.44
N ALA A 270 8.84 -8.36 -4.15
CA ALA A 270 9.55 -9.17 -5.13
C ALA A 270 8.64 -9.67 -6.28
N GLU A 271 7.46 -10.20 -5.96
CA GLU A 271 6.48 -10.64 -6.97
C GLU A 271 5.92 -9.44 -7.76
N ALA A 272 5.65 -8.33 -7.08
CA ALA A 272 5.16 -7.11 -7.71
C ALA A 272 6.18 -6.55 -8.71
N LEU A 273 7.49 -6.60 -8.45
CA LEU A 273 8.52 -6.16 -9.39
C LEU A 273 8.50 -6.94 -10.72
N GLN A 274 8.02 -8.18 -10.71
CA GLN A 274 7.87 -9.03 -11.90
C GLN A 274 6.51 -8.86 -12.58
N HIS A 275 5.63 -8.02 -12.07
CA HIS A 275 4.28 -7.85 -12.59
C HIS A 275 4.26 -7.22 -14.01
N PRO A 276 3.39 -7.66 -14.93
CA PRO A 276 3.27 -7.10 -16.28
C PRO A 276 3.00 -5.59 -16.35
N PHE A 277 2.52 -4.99 -15.25
CA PHE A 277 2.38 -3.53 -15.14
C PHE A 277 3.71 -2.78 -15.26
N PHE A 278 4.82 -3.41 -14.84
CA PHE A 278 6.17 -2.87 -14.95
C PHE A 278 6.93 -3.38 -16.19
N GLY A 279 6.33 -4.29 -16.96
CA GLY A 279 6.92 -4.82 -18.19
C GLY A 279 7.26 -3.71 -19.19
N ARG A 280 8.41 -3.85 -19.88
CA ARG A 280 8.79 -2.89 -20.92
C ARG A 280 7.79 -2.95 -22.06
N ARG A 281 7.48 -1.77 -22.64
CA ARG A 281 6.83 -1.69 -23.96
C ARG A 281 7.62 -2.56 -24.94
N GLY A 282 7.02 -3.65 -25.44
CA GLY A 282 7.51 -4.37 -26.61
C GLY A 282 8.27 -5.69 -26.41
N GLN A 283 8.25 -6.34 -25.25
CA GLN A 283 8.60 -7.78 -25.23
C GLN A 283 7.32 -8.61 -25.39
N VAL A 284 7.03 -8.94 -26.66
CA VAL A 284 6.30 -10.16 -26.97
C VAL A 284 7.23 -11.29 -26.55
N SER A 285 6.82 -12.10 -25.57
CA SER A 285 7.53 -13.33 -25.24
C SER A 285 7.66 -14.19 -26.52
N PRO A 286 8.82 -14.83 -26.76
CA PRO A 286 9.05 -15.63 -27.97
C PRO A 286 8.02 -16.76 -28.13
#